data_AF-A0A074YMA3-F1
#
_entry.id   AF-A0A074YMA3-F1
#
_cell.length_a   1.000
_cell.length_b   1.000
_cell.length_c   1.000
_cell.angle_alpha   90.00
_cell.angle_beta   90.00
_cell.angle_gamma   90.00
#
_symmetry.space_group_name_H-M   'P 1'
#
loop_
_entity.id
_entity.type
_entity.pdbx_description
1 polymer ?
#
loop_
_entity_poly.entity_id
_entity_poly.type
_entity_poly.pdbx_seq_one_letter_code
_entity_poly.pdbx_strand_id
1 'polypeptide(L)'
;MPIFRAEMCRRLWWQIHLLNRHFTNICDGVDNTDSAHITLFDTKRPLNLNDADLHPDMMVLPIERQGLTEMAFCSVRYEIGDFVRRLSSENWSQQDKVIGIHQLEKTLEEKFASYCDGSIPLQRVTRCLIKTTVYRLSLIHCHGLLTIHEDTTTENKVQIFATALLLLQTQNASCSNPMLDRYRWHTKLFYCTEALFPVLHGLAFDSLDETDETEAWKQVSLAYQYNPELLSGKSNVLHKDLCTSLLKLVSTAWSRRRSRENTSTASIPPDFVDIMSSYPTLPVNTELHGSSIAPWQTDASLQESFGLEQLPNATAIDSSSNQHSLADDNQAWEHWLNLLNNDALLDF
;
A
#
# COMPACT_ATOMS: atom_id res chain seq x y z
N MET A 1 -4.30 35.18 12.84
CA MET A 1 -5.17 34.11 13.33
C MET A 1 -4.81 33.82 14.79
N PRO A 2 -5.76 33.65 15.73
CA PRO A 2 -5.46 33.28 17.12
C PRO A 2 -4.62 32.00 17.19
N ILE A 3 -3.77 31.86 18.21
CA ILE A 3 -2.80 30.76 18.32
C ILE A 3 -3.48 29.39 18.38
N PHE A 4 -4.50 29.25 19.22
CA PHE A 4 -5.31 28.04 19.30
C PHE A 4 -5.89 27.66 17.92
N ARG A 5 -6.54 28.62 17.25
CA ARG A 5 -7.12 28.39 15.91
C ARG A 5 -6.06 28.00 14.89
N ALA A 6 -4.87 28.60 14.97
CA ALA A 6 -3.76 28.24 14.10
C ALA A 6 -3.31 26.79 14.30
N GLU A 7 -3.23 26.33 15.55
CA GLU A 7 -2.91 24.93 15.85
C GLU A 7 -4.01 23.97 15.39
N MET A 8 -5.28 24.32 15.60
CA MET A 8 -6.41 23.51 15.10
C MET A 8 -6.42 23.43 13.57
N CYS A 9 -6.16 24.54 12.87
CA CYS A 9 -6.04 24.55 11.41
C CYS A 9 -4.85 23.70 10.92
N ARG A 10 -3.70 23.73 11.61
CA ARG A 10 -2.56 22.84 11.29
C ARG A 10 -2.96 21.37 11.44
N ARG A 11 -3.57 21.00 12.56
CA ARG A 11 -4.03 19.62 12.81
C ARG A 11 -4.97 19.14 11.72
N LEU A 12 -5.96 19.97 11.36
CA LEU A 12 -6.90 19.66 10.29
C LEU A 12 -6.23 19.53 8.92
N TRP A 13 -5.42 20.52 8.54
CA TRP A 13 -4.73 20.55 7.25
C TRP A 13 -3.89 19.29 7.03
N TRP A 14 -3.10 18.89 8.03
CA TRP A 14 -2.28 17.70 7.90
C TRP A 14 -3.09 16.41 7.78
N GLN A 15 -4.26 16.31 8.41
CA GLN A 15 -5.16 15.17 8.19
C GLN A 15 -5.71 15.14 6.76
N ILE A 16 -6.14 16.30 6.24
CA ILE A 16 -6.62 16.43 4.86
C ILE A 16 -5.51 16.06 3.87
N HIS A 17 -4.31 16.61 4.06
CA HIS A 17 -3.17 16.35 3.19
C HIS A 17 -2.82 14.86 3.14
N LEU A 18 -2.68 14.21 4.30
CA LEU A 18 -2.36 12.78 4.38
C LEU A 18 -3.44 11.90 3.72
N LEU A 19 -4.72 12.23 3.92
CA LEU A 19 -5.82 11.51 3.28
C LEU A 19 -5.84 11.73 1.77
N ASN A 20 -5.72 12.98 1.32
CA ASN A 20 -5.69 13.33 -0.09
C ASN A 20 -4.55 12.60 -0.80
N ARG A 21 -3.36 12.61 -0.19
CA ARG A 21 -2.19 11.92 -0.73
C ARG A 21 -2.46 10.42 -0.89
N HIS A 22 -2.97 9.77 0.16
CA HIS A 22 -3.33 8.36 0.09
C HIS A 22 -4.36 8.07 -1.02
N PHE A 23 -5.39 8.90 -1.17
CA PHE A 23 -6.40 8.75 -2.22
C PHE A 23 -5.82 8.92 -3.62
N THR A 24 -4.92 9.88 -3.84
CA THR A 24 -4.20 10.04 -5.11
C THR A 24 -3.46 8.75 -5.50
N ASN A 25 -2.96 7.98 -4.54
CA ASN A 25 -2.18 6.77 -4.81
C ASN A 25 -3.06 5.53 -5.09
N ILE A 26 -4.33 5.52 -4.66
CA ILE A 26 -5.23 4.36 -4.81
C ILE A 26 -6.34 4.57 -5.84
N CYS A 27 -6.53 5.80 -6.34
CA CYS A 27 -7.57 6.14 -7.29
C CYS A 27 -6.99 6.26 -8.71
N ASP A 28 -7.48 5.39 -9.60
CA ASP A 28 -7.18 5.43 -11.04
C ASP A 28 -7.52 6.82 -11.63
N GLY A 29 -6.62 7.33 -12.49
CA GLY A 29 -6.85 8.56 -13.25
C GLY A 29 -6.56 9.86 -12.49
N VAL A 30 -6.02 9.79 -11.27
CA VAL A 30 -5.47 10.96 -10.56
C VAL A 30 -3.99 11.09 -10.92
N ASP A 31 -3.58 12.28 -11.37
CA ASP A 31 -2.17 12.57 -11.66
C ASP A 31 -1.35 12.64 -10.36
N ASN A 32 -0.57 11.59 -10.09
CA ASN A 32 0.35 11.53 -8.95
C ASN A 32 1.63 12.36 -9.16
N THR A 33 1.88 12.82 -10.39
CA THR A 33 3.05 13.61 -10.77
C THR A 33 2.85 15.11 -10.54
N ASP A 34 1.60 15.53 -10.25
CA ASP A 34 1.33 16.93 -9.92
C ASP A 34 2.04 17.31 -8.61
N SER A 35 3.07 18.13 -8.77
CA SER A 35 3.82 18.74 -7.68
C SER A 35 2.91 19.48 -6.69
N ALA A 36 1.69 19.87 -7.08
CA ALA A 36 0.68 20.43 -6.21
C ALA A 36 0.40 19.59 -4.96
N HIS A 37 0.43 18.27 -5.10
CA HIS A 37 0.19 17.34 -4.02
C HIS A 37 1.39 17.18 -3.06
N ILE A 38 2.58 17.66 -3.46
CA ILE A 38 3.85 17.45 -2.77
C ILE A 38 4.45 18.76 -2.24
N THR A 39 4.33 19.88 -2.93
CA THR A 39 5.17 21.07 -2.68
C THR A 39 4.41 22.37 -2.39
N LEU A 40 3.08 22.41 -2.52
CA LEU A 40 2.33 23.69 -2.49
C LEU A 40 1.93 24.22 -1.11
N PHE A 41 2.43 23.67 0.00
CA PHE A 41 2.12 24.22 1.33
C PHE A 41 3.33 24.31 2.27
N ASP A 42 3.38 25.39 3.04
CA ASP A 42 4.39 25.69 4.06
C ASP A 42 3.86 25.45 5.49
N THR A 43 2.70 24.79 5.60
CA THR A 43 2.04 24.54 6.88
C THR A 43 2.91 23.65 7.78
N LYS A 44 3.43 24.25 8.86
CA LYS A 44 4.22 23.56 9.88
C LYS A 44 3.46 22.36 10.46
N ARG A 45 4.21 21.33 10.90
CA ARG A 45 3.64 20.19 11.61
C ARG A 45 2.94 20.63 12.90
N PRO A 46 1.81 19.99 13.27
CA PRO A 46 1.20 20.19 14.58
C PRO A 46 2.13 19.75 15.71
N LEU A 47 1.99 20.36 16.88
CA LEU A 47 2.78 19.99 18.06
C LEU A 47 2.18 18.76 18.76
N ASN A 48 3.04 17.90 19.29
CA ASN A 48 2.67 16.80 20.18
C ASN A 48 2.20 17.32 21.55
N LEU A 49 0.92 17.69 21.63
CA LEU A 49 0.24 18.25 22.80
C LEU A 49 -1.09 17.55 23.04
N ASN A 50 -1.51 17.41 24.29
CA ASN A 50 -2.86 16.94 24.62
C ASN A 50 -3.89 18.04 24.37
N ASP A 51 -5.15 17.68 24.22
CA ASP A 51 -6.20 18.67 23.96
C ASP A 51 -6.42 19.59 25.18
N ALA A 52 -6.20 19.07 26.39
CA ALA A 52 -6.24 19.85 27.63
C ALA A 52 -5.13 20.92 27.73
N ASP A 53 -4.06 20.81 26.94
CA ASP A 53 -2.99 21.82 26.88
C ASP A 53 -3.39 23.03 25.99
N LEU A 54 -4.50 22.94 25.27
CA LEU A 54 -4.93 23.91 24.27
C LEU A 54 -6.23 24.60 24.71
N HIS A 55 -6.24 25.93 24.70
CA HIS A 55 -7.43 26.71 25.02
C HIS A 55 -7.53 27.97 24.15
N PRO A 56 -8.75 28.47 23.84
CA PRO A 56 -8.94 29.60 22.93
C PRO A 56 -8.21 30.88 23.33
N ASP A 57 -8.09 31.13 24.63
CA ASP A 57 -7.51 32.35 25.20
C ASP A 57 -5.97 32.31 25.33
N MET A 58 -5.30 31.29 24.76
CA MET A 58 -3.86 31.14 24.88
C MET A 58 -3.08 32.18 24.07
N MET A 59 -2.05 32.75 24.69
CA MET A 59 -1.19 33.77 24.08
C MET A 59 0.14 33.21 23.57
N VAL A 60 0.50 31.98 23.93
CA VAL A 60 1.70 31.25 23.48
C VAL A 60 1.38 29.75 23.44
N LEU A 61 1.99 29.01 22.50
CA LEU A 61 1.90 27.54 22.50
C LEU A 61 2.72 26.95 23.64
N PRO A 62 2.20 25.93 24.34
CA PRO A 62 2.98 25.11 25.25
C PRO A 62 4.18 24.49 24.54
N ILE A 63 5.20 24.17 25.33
CA ILE A 63 6.35 23.40 24.85
C ILE A 63 5.85 22.00 24.45
N GLU A 64 6.30 21.53 23.30
CA GLU A 64 5.99 20.20 22.80
C GLU A 64 6.38 19.12 23.82
N ARG A 65 5.46 18.20 24.12
CA ARG A 65 5.69 17.14 25.10
C ARG A 65 6.60 16.05 24.52
N GLN A 66 7.50 15.55 25.35
CA GLN A 66 8.26 14.33 25.08
C GLN A 66 7.41 13.10 25.40
N GLY A 67 7.49 12.06 24.56
CA GLY A 67 6.72 10.83 24.72
C GLY A 67 5.28 10.93 24.22
N LEU A 68 4.41 10.06 24.73
CA LEU A 68 3.06 9.90 24.20
C LEU A 68 2.07 10.95 24.73
N THR A 69 1.29 11.50 23.80
CA THR A 69 0.10 12.32 24.06
C THR A 69 -1.10 11.71 23.32
N GLU A 70 -2.29 12.29 23.49
CA GLU A 70 -3.46 11.96 22.67
C GLU A 70 -3.19 12.11 21.16
N MET A 71 -2.23 12.97 20.79
CA MET A 71 -1.81 13.20 19.40
C MET A 71 -0.78 12.20 18.87
N ALA A 72 -0.25 11.27 19.69
CA ALA A 72 0.90 10.44 19.31
C ALA A 72 0.70 9.69 17.97
N PHE A 73 -0.48 9.11 17.75
CA PHE A 73 -0.81 8.43 16.49
C PHE A 73 -0.72 9.38 15.28
N CYS A 74 -1.27 10.59 15.42
CA CYS A 74 -1.23 11.62 14.39
C CYS A 74 0.18 12.15 14.18
N SER A 75 0.94 12.40 15.26
CA SER A 75 2.32 12.89 15.21
C SER A 75 3.24 11.93 14.46
N VAL A 76 3.09 10.62 14.67
CA VAL A 76 3.79 9.58 13.89
C VAL A 76 3.46 9.73 12.39
N ARG A 77 2.18 9.89 12.04
CA ARG A 77 1.78 10.09 10.63
C ARG A 77 2.33 11.38 10.04
N TYR A 78 2.45 12.45 10.83
CA TYR A 78 3.04 13.71 10.38
C TYR A 78 4.56 13.59 10.15
N GLU A 79 5.28 12.88 11.02
CA GLU A 79 6.72 12.59 10.83
C GLU A 79 6.95 11.74 9.57
N ILE A 80 6.13 10.70 9.37
CA ILE A 80 6.16 9.85 8.18
C ILE A 80 5.84 10.65 6.92
N GLY A 81 4.74 11.40 6.92
CA GLY A 81 4.30 12.17 5.75
C GLY A 81 5.30 13.25 5.35
N ASP A 82 5.94 13.89 6.33
CA ASP A 82 7.01 14.85 6.08
C ASP A 82 8.25 14.19 5.46
N PHE A 83 8.65 13.02 5.97
CA PHE A 83 9.75 12.25 5.41
C PHE A 83 9.48 11.81 3.97
N VAL A 84 8.31 11.24 3.73
CA VAL A 84 7.83 10.85 2.40
C VAL A 84 7.87 12.04 1.44
N ARG A 85 7.34 13.20 1.88
CA ARG A 85 7.28 14.38 1.03
C ARG A 85 8.68 14.81 0.60
N ARG A 86 9.65 14.79 1.52
CA ARG A 86 11.07 15.07 1.22
C ARG A 86 11.67 14.04 0.27
N LEU A 87 11.39 12.75 0.51
CA LEU A 87 11.83 11.66 -0.34
C LEU A 87 11.34 11.82 -1.79
N SER A 88 10.14 12.36 -2.00
CA SER A 88 9.58 12.64 -3.33
C SER A 88 10.02 13.97 -3.93
N SER A 89 10.26 15.01 -3.13
CA SER A 89 10.59 16.36 -3.63
C SER A 89 12.08 16.60 -3.84
N GLU A 90 12.94 15.85 -3.12
CA GLU A 90 14.39 16.02 -3.14
C GLU A 90 15.03 14.90 -3.98
N ASN A 91 16.11 15.21 -4.70
CA ASN A 91 16.83 14.23 -5.52
C ASN A 91 17.76 13.37 -4.63
N TRP A 92 17.18 12.42 -3.89
CA TRP A 92 17.93 11.51 -3.04
C TRP A 92 18.60 10.40 -3.86
N SER A 93 19.89 10.18 -3.64
CA SER A 93 20.56 8.97 -4.13
C SER A 93 20.01 7.73 -3.42
N GLN A 94 20.18 6.53 -3.98
CA GLN A 94 19.74 5.30 -3.30
C GLN A 94 20.38 5.14 -1.91
N GLN A 95 21.64 5.54 -1.75
CA GLN A 95 22.32 5.54 -0.46
C GLN A 95 21.66 6.49 0.55
N ASP A 96 21.27 7.68 0.10
CA ASP A 96 20.59 8.67 0.96
C ASP A 96 19.21 8.17 1.39
N LYS A 97 18.48 7.46 0.52
CA LYS A 97 17.19 6.82 0.85
C LYS A 97 17.35 5.81 1.97
N VAL A 98 18.31 4.90 1.86
CA VAL A 98 18.60 3.90 2.89
C VAL A 98 18.94 4.56 4.23
N ILE A 99 19.86 5.53 4.23
CA ILE A 99 20.26 6.26 5.45
C ILE A 99 19.06 7.00 6.05
N GLY A 100 18.26 7.67 5.21
CA GLY A 100 17.09 8.42 5.63
C GLY A 100 16.03 7.54 6.28
N ILE A 101 15.76 6.35 5.71
CA ILE A 101 14.78 5.40 6.26
C ILE A 101 15.23 4.88 7.63
N HIS A 102 16.50 4.51 7.79
CA HIS A 102 17.03 4.12 9.09
C HIS A 102 16.96 5.25 10.13
N GLN A 103 17.23 6.50 9.71
CA GLN A 103 17.11 7.65 10.60
C GLN A 103 15.65 7.93 10.98
N LEU A 104 14.70 7.75 10.06
CA LEU A 104 13.27 7.83 10.35
C LEU A 104 12.86 6.78 11.37
N GLU A 105 13.20 5.51 11.14
CA GLU A 105 12.91 4.40 12.05
C GLU A 105 13.42 4.70 13.46
N LYS A 106 14.69 5.10 13.58
CA LYS A 106 15.30 5.48 14.85
C LYS A 106 14.53 6.62 15.53
N THR A 107 14.17 7.66 14.77
CA THR A 107 13.44 8.82 15.30
C THR A 107 12.06 8.42 15.82
N LEU A 108 11.34 7.57 15.09
CA LEU A 108 10.01 7.09 15.48
C LEU A 108 10.08 6.18 16.72
N GLU A 109 11.11 5.34 16.82
CA GLU A 109 11.32 4.47 17.99
C GLU A 109 11.66 5.28 19.24
N GLU A 110 12.59 6.23 19.13
CA GLU A 110 13.04 7.08 20.23
C GLU A 110 11.96 8.04 20.72
N LYS A 111 11.15 8.62 19.82
CA LYS A 111 10.11 9.58 20.21
C LYS A 111 8.79 8.94 20.65
N PHE A 112 8.43 7.79 20.07
CA PHE A 112 7.09 7.23 20.23
C PHE A 112 7.09 5.76 20.64
N ALA A 113 7.68 4.86 19.84
CA ALA A 113 7.45 3.43 20.02
C ALA A 113 8.00 2.88 21.35
N SER A 114 9.12 3.42 21.83
CA SER A 114 9.72 3.06 23.13
C SER A 114 8.83 3.40 24.33
N TYR A 115 7.91 4.34 24.18
CA TYR A 115 6.95 4.73 25.21
C TYR A 115 5.60 4.00 25.10
N CYS A 116 5.37 3.22 24.04
CA CYS A 116 4.09 2.54 23.82
C CYS A 116 3.89 1.32 24.73
N ASP A 117 2.77 1.32 25.43
CA ASP A 117 2.22 0.19 26.17
C ASP A 117 1.32 -0.67 25.25
N GLY A 118 1.64 -1.96 25.15
CA GLY A 118 0.89 -2.93 24.35
C GLY A 118 -0.51 -3.25 24.86
N SER A 119 -0.85 -2.81 26.07
CA SER A 119 -2.18 -2.92 26.67
C SER A 119 -3.13 -1.79 26.26
N ILE A 120 -2.59 -0.68 25.74
CA ILE A 120 -3.37 0.48 25.30
C ILE A 120 -3.62 0.38 23.79
N PRO A 121 -4.88 0.26 23.33
CA PRO A 121 -5.21 0.03 21.92
C PRO A 121 -4.59 1.05 20.95
N LEU A 122 -4.70 2.35 21.27
CA LEU A 122 -4.18 3.43 20.44
C LEU A 122 -2.66 3.36 20.30
N GLN A 123 -1.95 3.05 21.39
CA GLN A 123 -0.48 2.98 21.39
C GLN A 123 0.01 1.75 20.62
N ARG A 124 -0.73 0.64 20.70
CA ARG A 124 -0.44 -0.56 19.92
C ARG A 124 -0.63 -0.35 18.43
N VAL A 125 -1.71 0.29 17.99
CA VAL A 125 -1.88 0.62 16.55
C VAL A 125 -0.84 1.65 16.09
N THR A 126 -0.43 2.60 16.93
CA THR A 126 0.70 3.50 16.64
C THR A 126 1.99 2.72 16.41
N ARG A 127 2.31 1.73 17.26
CA ARG A 127 3.50 0.89 17.09
C ARG A 127 3.41 0.03 15.82
N CYS A 128 2.24 -0.50 15.49
CA CYS A 128 2.03 -1.19 14.22
C CYS A 128 2.31 -0.26 13.04
N LEU A 129 1.74 0.95 13.03
CA LEU A 129 1.93 1.92 11.97
C LEU A 129 3.42 2.19 11.72
N ILE A 130 4.20 2.43 12.78
CA ILE A 130 5.65 2.67 12.68
C ILE A 130 6.32 1.50 11.94
N LYS A 131 6.10 0.27 12.41
CA LYS A 131 6.72 -0.92 11.81
C LYS A 131 6.28 -1.14 10.36
N THR A 132 4.98 -1.09 10.10
CA THR A 132 4.42 -1.27 8.75
C THR A 132 5.01 -0.26 7.77
N THR A 133 5.10 1.02 8.15
CA THR A 133 5.67 2.05 7.28
C THR A 133 7.16 1.84 7.04
N VAL A 134 7.95 1.50 8.07
CA VAL A 134 9.39 1.25 7.91
C VAL A 134 9.63 0.06 6.99
N TYR A 135 8.95 -1.07 7.21
CA TYR A 135 9.09 -2.23 6.33
C TYR A 135 8.65 -1.93 4.90
N ARG A 136 7.56 -1.18 4.70
CA ARG A 136 7.09 -0.76 3.38
C ARG A 136 8.13 0.12 2.67
N LEU A 137 8.66 1.14 3.35
CA LEU A 137 9.70 2.02 2.80
C LEU A 137 10.98 1.25 2.46
N SER A 138 11.42 0.36 3.34
CA SER A 138 12.60 -0.48 3.10
C SER A 138 12.40 -1.43 1.91
N LEU A 139 11.22 -2.03 1.79
CA LEU A 139 10.89 -2.90 0.67
C LEU A 139 11.00 -2.15 -0.67
N ILE A 140 10.44 -0.95 -0.74
CA ILE A 140 10.40 -0.14 -1.97
C ILE A 140 11.78 0.45 -2.29
N HIS A 141 12.46 1.06 -1.31
CA HIS A 141 13.61 1.93 -1.55
C HIS A 141 14.97 1.34 -1.12
N CYS A 142 15.01 0.42 -0.16
CA CYS A 142 16.28 -0.18 0.29
C CYS A 142 16.59 -1.45 -0.49
N HIS A 143 15.59 -2.31 -0.68
CA HIS A 143 15.74 -3.58 -1.40
C HIS A 143 15.40 -3.46 -2.88
N GLY A 144 14.92 -2.29 -3.30
CA GLY A 144 14.75 -1.95 -4.71
C GLY A 144 13.64 -2.74 -5.40
N LEU A 145 12.52 -3.01 -4.70
CA LEU A 145 11.38 -3.73 -5.28
C LEU A 145 10.96 -3.17 -6.65
N LEU A 146 11.19 -1.88 -6.92
CA LEU A 146 10.81 -1.19 -8.16
C LEU A 146 11.93 -0.93 -9.16
N THR A 147 13.18 -1.16 -8.77
CA THR A 147 14.38 -0.71 -9.51
C THR A 147 15.21 -1.87 -10.04
N ILE A 148 14.59 -3.00 -10.33
CA ILE A 148 15.31 -4.21 -10.71
C ILE A 148 15.68 -4.19 -12.20
N HIS A 149 16.99 -4.27 -12.46
CA HIS A 149 17.59 -4.62 -13.74
C HIS A 149 17.86 -6.14 -13.78
N GLU A 150 18.12 -6.70 -14.98
CA GLU A 150 18.39 -8.14 -15.24
C GLU A 150 19.41 -8.80 -14.28
N ASP A 151 20.23 -8.01 -13.57
CA ASP A 151 21.26 -8.44 -12.60
C ASP A 151 20.82 -8.38 -11.12
N THR A 152 19.59 -8.76 -10.76
CA THR A 152 19.22 -8.85 -9.32
C THR A 152 19.96 -10.00 -8.65
N THR A 153 20.80 -9.68 -7.67
CA THR A 153 21.50 -10.70 -6.90
C THR A 153 20.52 -11.56 -6.12
N THR A 154 20.82 -12.85 -5.98
CA THR A 154 20.05 -13.78 -5.13
C THR A 154 19.90 -13.23 -3.70
N GLU A 155 20.91 -12.53 -3.20
CA GLU A 155 20.89 -11.88 -1.88
C GLU A 155 19.81 -10.80 -1.78
N ASN A 156 19.60 -9.99 -2.82
CA ASN A 156 18.54 -8.99 -2.85
C ASN A 156 17.15 -9.64 -2.83
N LYS A 157 16.92 -10.69 -3.65
CA LYS A 157 15.63 -11.42 -3.65
C LYS A 157 15.28 -11.96 -2.26
N VAL A 158 16.26 -12.53 -1.55
CA VAL A 158 16.09 -13.02 -0.16
C VAL A 158 15.69 -11.89 0.79
N GLN A 159 16.34 -10.71 0.70
CA GLN A 159 15.98 -9.57 1.55
C GLN A 159 14.60 -9.00 1.25
N ILE A 160 14.20 -8.94 -0.04
CA ILE A 160 12.86 -8.51 -0.46
C ILE A 160 11.81 -9.48 0.13
N PHE A 161 12.01 -10.80 -0.02
CA PHE A 161 11.12 -11.81 0.55
C PHE A 161 10.99 -11.68 2.06
N ALA A 162 12.12 -11.62 2.78
CA ALA A 162 12.13 -11.53 4.24
C ALA A 162 11.43 -10.27 4.76
N THR A 163 11.68 -9.12 4.13
CA THR A 163 11.06 -7.85 4.49
C THR A 163 9.55 -7.84 4.20
N ALA A 164 9.15 -8.39 3.04
CA ALA A 164 7.75 -8.52 2.68
C ALA A 164 6.99 -9.47 3.63
N LEU A 165 7.63 -10.57 4.06
CA LEU A 165 7.05 -11.48 5.04
C LEU A 165 6.85 -10.81 6.41
N LEU A 166 7.84 -10.06 6.90
CA LEU A 166 7.73 -9.27 8.14
C LEU A 166 6.62 -8.21 8.07
N LEU A 167 6.45 -7.58 6.91
CA LEU A 167 5.38 -6.62 6.64
C LEU A 167 4.00 -7.29 6.74
N LEU A 168 3.80 -8.42 6.07
CA LEU A 168 2.56 -9.20 6.16
C LEU A 168 2.27 -9.67 7.59
N GLN A 169 3.28 -10.21 8.28
CA GLN A 169 3.15 -10.63 9.69
C GLN A 169 2.67 -9.48 10.58
N THR A 170 3.25 -8.29 10.40
CA THR A 170 2.91 -7.11 11.20
C THR A 170 1.47 -6.64 10.96
N GLN A 171 1.05 -6.60 9.69
CA GLN A 171 -0.31 -6.19 9.33
C GLN A 171 -1.35 -7.23 9.77
N ASN A 172 -1.09 -8.52 9.54
CA ASN A 172 -1.99 -9.61 9.93
C ASN A 172 -2.10 -9.78 11.45
N ALA A 173 -1.00 -9.59 12.19
CA ALA A 173 -1.02 -9.56 13.66
C ALA A 173 -1.91 -8.44 14.20
N SER A 174 -2.04 -7.34 13.44
CA SER A 174 -2.90 -6.23 13.81
C SER A 174 -4.36 -6.49 13.46
N CYS A 175 -4.64 -7.11 12.31
CA CYS A 175 -5.98 -7.52 11.90
C CYS A 175 -6.57 -8.66 12.76
N SER A 176 -5.72 -9.56 13.26
CA SER A 176 -6.13 -10.69 14.11
C SER A 176 -6.42 -10.32 15.56
N ASN A 177 -6.09 -9.10 15.98
CA ASN A 177 -6.19 -8.69 17.39
C ASN A 177 -7.50 -7.94 17.66
N PRO A 178 -8.44 -8.49 18.44
CA PRO A 178 -9.73 -7.85 18.73
C PRO A 178 -9.61 -6.47 19.39
N MET A 179 -8.50 -6.22 20.10
CA MET A 179 -8.23 -4.91 20.72
C MET A 179 -8.10 -3.79 19.68
N LEU A 180 -7.76 -4.14 18.44
CA LEU A 180 -7.55 -3.19 17.34
C LEU A 180 -8.76 -3.09 16.39
N ASP A 181 -9.85 -3.81 16.65
CA ASP A 181 -11.05 -3.82 15.77
C ASP A 181 -11.59 -2.41 15.52
N ARG A 182 -11.59 -1.55 16.54
CA ARG A 182 -12.02 -0.15 16.43
C ARG A 182 -11.15 0.71 15.50
N TYR A 183 -9.96 0.25 15.16
CA TYR A 183 -9.02 0.90 14.23
C TYR A 183 -8.94 0.18 12.87
N ARG A 184 -9.81 -0.82 12.64
CA ARG A 184 -9.81 -1.57 11.38
C ARG A 184 -10.01 -0.69 10.15
N TRP A 185 -10.76 0.40 10.28
CA TRP A 185 -10.91 1.40 9.22
C TRP A 185 -9.56 1.94 8.72
N HIS A 186 -8.59 2.10 9.63
CA HIS A 186 -7.25 2.58 9.28
C HIS A 186 -6.38 1.44 8.75
N THR A 187 -6.32 0.31 9.45
CA THR A 187 -5.45 -0.81 9.04
C THR A 187 -5.87 -1.39 7.70
N LYS A 188 -7.15 -1.32 7.37
CA LYS A 188 -7.69 -1.71 6.06
C LYS A 188 -7.36 -0.70 4.97
N LEU A 189 -7.54 0.59 5.24
CA LEU A 189 -7.26 1.66 4.28
C LEU A 189 -5.79 1.67 3.85
N PHE A 190 -4.87 1.46 4.81
CA PHE A 190 -3.43 1.47 4.58
C PHE A 190 -2.82 0.05 4.42
N TYR A 191 -3.61 -0.93 3.97
CA TYR A 191 -3.10 -2.29 3.80
C TYR A 191 -2.15 -2.37 2.59
N CYS A 192 -0.89 -2.75 2.85
CA CYS A 192 0.16 -2.91 1.84
C CYS A 192 0.03 -4.24 1.07
N THR A 193 -0.87 -4.27 0.09
CA THR A 193 -1.11 -5.44 -0.77
C THR A 193 0.11 -5.87 -1.57
N GLU A 194 0.99 -4.92 -1.92
CA GLU A 194 2.24 -5.16 -2.65
C GLU A 194 3.18 -6.17 -1.97
N ALA A 195 3.09 -6.32 -0.64
CA ALA A 195 3.90 -7.27 0.12
C ALA A 195 3.53 -8.74 -0.20
N LEU A 196 2.34 -8.99 -0.75
CA LEU A 196 1.95 -10.33 -1.19
C LEU A 196 2.80 -10.83 -2.34
N PHE A 197 3.26 -9.94 -3.22
CA PHE A 197 3.98 -10.38 -4.41
C PHE A 197 5.31 -11.05 -4.09
N PRO A 198 6.27 -10.43 -3.37
CA PRO A 198 7.56 -11.09 -3.16
C PRO A 198 7.40 -12.41 -2.40
N VAL A 199 6.43 -12.49 -1.49
CA VAL A 199 6.13 -13.71 -0.74
C VAL A 199 5.55 -14.79 -1.65
N LEU A 200 4.56 -14.46 -2.48
CA LEU A 200 3.97 -15.41 -3.44
C LEU A 200 4.95 -15.81 -4.55
N HIS A 201 5.80 -14.90 -4.98
CA HIS A 201 6.85 -15.16 -5.96
C HIS A 201 7.88 -16.15 -5.38
N GLY A 202 8.37 -15.93 -4.16
CA GLY A 202 9.25 -16.88 -3.48
C GLY A 202 8.61 -18.26 -3.31
N LEU A 203 7.32 -18.33 -2.95
CA LEU A 203 6.57 -19.59 -2.91
C LEU A 203 6.44 -20.25 -4.30
N ALA A 204 6.29 -19.45 -5.36
CA ALA A 204 6.12 -19.94 -6.73
C ALA A 204 7.41 -20.42 -7.38
N PHE A 205 8.56 -19.76 -7.12
CA PHE A 205 9.79 -19.97 -7.90
C PHE A 205 11.03 -20.35 -7.06
N ASP A 206 11.13 -19.91 -5.80
CA ASP A 206 12.33 -20.13 -4.98
C ASP A 206 12.30 -21.43 -4.17
N SER A 207 13.47 -21.98 -3.83
CA SER A 207 13.57 -23.12 -2.90
C SER A 207 13.63 -22.62 -1.47
N LEU A 208 12.47 -22.51 -0.81
CA LEU A 208 12.37 -22.09 0.58
C LEU A 208 12.60 -23.28 1.54
N ASP A 209 13.03 -22.97 2.76
CA ASP A 209 13.03 -23.96 3.83
C ASP A 209 11.58 -24.24 4.32
N GLU A 210 11.39 -25.35 5.03
CA GLU A 210 10.05 -25.78 5.46
C GLU A 210 9.40 -24.77 6.43
N THR A 211 10.21 -24.08 7.23
CA THR A 211 9.75 -23.10 8.21
C THR A 211 9.23 -21.83 7.55
N ASP A 212 9.99 -21.26 6.62
CA ASP A 212 9.65 -20.06 5.88
C ASP A 212 8.50 -20.34 4.91
N GLU A 213 8.50 -21.49 4.23
CA GLU A 213 7.39 -21.88 3.35
C GLU A 213 6.07 -22.00 4.15
N THR A 214 6.09 -22.64 5.31
CA THR A 214 4.92 -22.79 6.18
C THR A 214 4.41 -21.44 6.68
N GLU A 215 5.31 -20.59 7.17
CA GLU A 215 4.94 -19.27 7.67
C GLU A 215 4.45 -18.35 6.55
N ALA A 216 5.07 -18.39 5.37
CA ALA A 216 4.62 -17.64 4.19
C ALA A 216 3.20 -18.02 3.77
N TRP A 217 2.89 -19.32 3.66
CA TRP A 217 1.53 -19.78 3.34
C TRP A 217 0.51 -19.34 4.39
N LYS A 218 0.87 -19.38 5.67
CA LYS A 218 0.01 -18.88 6.76
C LYS A 218 -0.27 -17.37 6.61
N GLN A 219 0.75 -16.56 6.33
CA GLN A 219 0.57 -15.12 6.17
C GLN A 219 -0.22 -14.75 4.91
N VAL A 220 -0.03 -15.46 3.80
CA VAL A 220 -0.85 -15.32 2.59
C VAL A 220 -2.31 -15.67 2.89
N SER A 221 -2.55 -16.78 3.61
CA SER A 221 -3.91 -17.19 3.96
C SER A 221 -4.64 -16.14 4.81
N LEU A 222 -3.95 -15.60 5.83
CA LEU A 222 -4.47 -14.52 6.66
C LEU A 222 -4.74 -13.25 5.85
N ALA A 223 -3.85 -12.90 4.91
CA ALA A 223 -4.04 -11.75 4.05
C ALA A 223 -5.33 -11.83 3.23
N TYR A 224 -5.60 -12.96 2.58
CA TYR A 224 -6.85 -13.17 1.83
C TYR A 224 -8.08 -13.27 2.75
N GLN A 225 -7.94 -13.82 3.97
CA GLN A 225 -9.02 -13.87 4.95
C GLN A 225 -9.44 -12.46 5.42
N TYR A 226 -8.49 -11.57 5.70
CA TYR A 226 -8.77 -10.20 6.14
C TYR A 226 -9.12 -9.26 4.98
N ASN A 227 -8.75 -9.66 3.75
CA ASN A 227 -8.94 -8.91 2.52
C ASN A 227 -9.66 -9.74 1.44
N PRO A 228 -10.91 -10.15 1.67
CA PRO A 228 -11.66 -10.97 0.72
C PRO A 228 -11.93 -10.26 -0.62
N GLU A 229 -11.85 -8.93 -0.65
CA GLU A 229 -11.95 -8.16 -1.89
C GLU A 229 -10.82 -8.48 -2.88
N LEU A 230 -9.66 -8.97 -2.42
CA LEU A 230 -8.58 -9.44 -3.28
C LEU A 230 -8.97 -10.66 -4.13
N LEU A 231 -10.00 -11.41 -3.71
CA LEU A 231 -10.59 -12.50 -4.48
C LEU A 231 -11.64 -11.99 -5.47
N SER A 232 -12.25 -10.84 -5.19
CA SER A 232 -13.29 -10.27 -6.02
C SER A 232 -12.67 -9.34 -7.06
N GLY A 233 -12.72 -9.71 -8.34
CA GLY A 233 -12.35 -8.81 -9.45
C GLY A 233 -13.32 -7.62 -9.66
N LYS A 234 -14.06 -7.21 -8.62
CA LYS A 234 -15.08 -6.15 -8.60
C LYS A 234 -14.49 -4.78 -8.22
N SER A 235 -13.21 -4.57 -8.49
CA SER A 235 -12.54 -3.29 -8.27
C SER A 235 -12.41 -2.51 -9.58
N ASN A 236 -11.93 -1.26 -9.47
CA ASN A 236 -11.54 -0.44 -10.61
C ASN A 236 -10.50 -1.17 -11.48
N VAL A 237 -10.31 -0.68 -12.72
CA VAL A 237 -9.54 -1.39 -13.76
C VAL A 237 -8.11 -1.70 -13.30
N LEU A 238 -7.41 -0.77 -12.65
CA LEU A 238 -6.00 -0.97 -12.26
C LEU A 238 -5.86 -1.95 -11.08
N HIS A 239 -6.68 -1.80 -10.05
CA HIS A 239 -6.69 -2.72 -8.90
C HIS A 239 -7.07 -4.16 -9.30
N LYS A 240 -7.82 -4.33 -10.40
CA LYS A 240 -8.18 -5.64 -10.95
C LYS A 240 -6.98 -6.37 -11.55
N ASP A 241 -6.07 -5.68 -12.22
CA ASP A 241 -4.88 -6.30 -12.83
C ASP A 241 -3.88 -6.77 -11.77
N LEU A 242 -3.72 -5.99 -10.70
CA LEU A 242 -2.98 -6.38 -9.49
C LEU A 242 -3.55 -7.66 -8.87
N CYS A 243 -4.85 -7.68 -8.58
CA CYS A 243 -5.50 -8.86 -7.99
C CYS A 243 -5.39 -10.08 -8.91
N THR A 244 -5.60 -9.90 -10.21
CA THR A 244 -5.49 -11.00 -11.20
C THR A 244 -4.07 -11.56 -11.24
N SER A 245 -3.05 -10.70 -11.19
CA SER A 245 -1.64 -11.11 -11.18
C SER A 245 -1.26 -11.87 -9.91
N LEU A 246 -1.75 -11.42 -8.74
CA LEU A 246 -1.58 -12.15 -7.47
C LEU A 246 -2.23 -13.53 -7.51
N LEU A 247 -3.46 -13.65 -8.03
CA LEU A 247 -4.16 -14.94 -8.14
C LEU A 247 -3.46 -15.93 -9.08
N LYS A 248 -2.81 -15.43 -10.15
CA LYS A 248 -1.94 -16.25 -11.00
C LYS A 248 -0.75 -16.80 -10.21
N LEU A 249 -0.07 -15.97 -9.41
CA LEU A 249 1.04 -16.41 -8.57
C LEU A 249 0.61 -17.42 -7.50
N VAL A 250 -0.54 -17.20 -6.85
CA VAL A 250 -1.16 -18.17 -5.94
C VAL A 250 -1.33 -19.52 -6.63
N SER A 251 -1.86 -19.53 -7.85
CA SER A 251 -2.09 -20.76 -8.62
C SER A 251 -0.79 -21.49 -8.95
N THR A 252 0.25 -20.74 -9.34
CA THR A 252 1.59 -21.29 -9.63
C THR A 252 2.23 -21.87 -8.36
N ALA A 253 2.25 -21.10 -7.26
CA ALA A 253 2.78 -21.53 -5.97
C ALA A 253 2.07 -22.79 -5.44
N TRP A 254 0.74 -22.82 -5.53
CA TRP A 254 -0.04 -23.96 -5.08
C TRP A 254 0.23 -25.22 -5.93
N SER A 255 0.32 -25.07 -7.24
CA SER A 255 0.63 -26.17 -8.16
C SER A 255 2.01 -26.77 -7.88
N ARG A 256 3.00 -25.92 -7.57
CA ARG A 256 4.36 -26.34 -7.21
C ARG A 256 4.41 -27.05 -5.86
N ARG A 257 3.68 -26.56 -4.86
CA ARG A 257 3.57 -27.25 -3.57
C ARG A 257 2.97 -28.65 -3.75
N ARG A 258 1.88 -28.75 -4.52
CA ARG A 258 1.20 -30.02 -4.79
C ARG A 258 2.07 -31.02 -5.56
N SER A 259 2.92 -30.57 -6.47
CA SER A 259 3.82 -31.47 -7.22
C SER A 259 4.95 -32.04 -6.36
N ARG A 260 5.29 -31.37 -5.24
CA ARG A 260 6.28 -31.85 -4.26
C ARG A 260 5.69 -32.80 -3.22
N GLU A 261 4.38 -32.74 -3.00
CA GLU A 261 3.69 -33.60 -2.04
C GLU A 261 3.39 -34.98 -2.62
N ASN A 262 3.73 -36.04 -1.88
CA ASN A 262 3.34 -37.40 -2.24
C ASN A 262 1.82 -37.58 -2.02
N THR A 263 1.18 -38.49 -2.76
CA THR A 263 -0.27 -38.78 -2.67
C THR A 263 -0.76 -39.13 -1.25
N SER A 264 0.15 -39.54 -0.37
CA SER A 264 -0.13 -39.91 1.04
C SER A 264 -0.01 -38.74 2.03
N THR A 265 0.52 -37.58 1.63
CA THR A 265 0.71 -36.37 2.46
C THR A 265 0.13 -35.12 1.79
N ALA A 266 -0.93 -35.29 0.99
CA ALA A 266 -1.56 -34.19 0.27
C ALA A 266 -2.12 -33.15 1.27
N SER A 267 -1.58 -31.94 1.21
CA SER A 267 -2.07 -30.82 2.01
C SER A 267 -3.44 -30.40 1.51
N ILE A 268 -4.31 -30.06 2.46
CA ILE A 268 -5.59 -29.44 2.16
C ILE A 268 -5.30 -28.03 1.59
N PRO A 269 -5.91 -27.63 0.47
CA PRO A 269 -5.83 -26.27 -0.03
C PRO A 269 -6.31 -25.27 1.02
N PRO A 270 -5.63 -24.12 1.20
CA PRO A 270 -6.20 -23.03 1.97
C PRO A 270 -7.55 -22.62 1.41
N ASP A 271 -8.50 -22.23 2.27
CA ASP A 271 -9.88 -21.90 1.88
C ASP A 271 -9.97 -20.92 0.70
N PHE A 272 -9.07 -19.92 0.65
CA PHE A 272 -9.05 -18.92 -0.42
C PHE A 272 -8.63 -19.50 -1.79
N VAL A 273 -7.80 -20.55 -1.80
CA VAL A 273 -7.40 -21.28 -3.01
C VAL A 273 -8.58 -22.09 -3.54
N ASP A 274 -9.34 -22.75 -2.65
CA ASP A 274 -10.56 -23.46 -3.02
C ASP A 274 -11.62 -22.50 -3.58
N ILE A 275 -11.85 -21.38 -2.88
CA ILE A 275 -12.74 -20.33 -3.34
C ILE A 275 -12.33 -19.83 -4.73
N MET A 276 -11.04 -19.54 -4.94
CA MET A 276 -10.50 -19.13 -6.25
C MET A 276 -10.77 -20.18 -7.34
N SER A 277 -10.56 -21.47 -7.05
CA SER A 277 -10.79 -22.55 -8.02
C SER A 277 -12.27 -22.76 -8.38
N SER A 278 -13.19 -22.35 -7.49
CA SER A 278 -14.63 -22.42 -7.72
C SER A 278 -15.18 -21.27 -8.56
N TYR A 279 -14.43 -20.17 -8.71
CA TYR A 279 -14.77 -19.11 -9.64
C TYR A 279 -14.40 -19.53 -11.06
N PRO A 280 -15.34 -19.56 -12.01
CA PRO A 280 -14.99 -19.81 -13.40
C PRO A 280 -13.97 -18.76 -13.82
N THR A 281 -12.89 -19.20 -14.47
CA THR A 281 -11.91 -18.35 -15.15
C THR A 281 -12.68 -17.20 -15.81
N LEU A 282 -12.49 -15.97 -15.31
CA LEU A 282 -13.14 -14.81 -15.89
C LEU A 282 -12.89 -14.87 -17.40
N PRO A 283 -13.94 -14.87 -18.23
CA PRO A 283 -13.74 -14.74 -19.66
C PRO A 283 -12.92 -13.47 -19.87
N VAL A 284 -11.77 -13.61 -20.53
CA VAL A 284 -11.19 -12.49 -21.26
C VAL A 284 -12.30 -12.07 -22.21
N ASN A 285 -12.88 -10.88 -22.01
CA ASN A 285 -13.94 -10.39 -22.86
C ASN A 285 -13.37 -10.18 -24.27
N THR A 286 -13.48 -11.21 -25.10
CA THR A 286 -13.51 -11.08 -26.54
C THR A 286 -14.81 -10.37 -26.87
N GLU A 287 -14.69 -9.11 -27.30
CA GLU A 287 -15.66 -8.34 -28.09
C GLU A 287 -17.16 -8.55 -27.78
N LEU A 288 -17.76 -7.59 -27.07
CA LEU A 288 -19.16 -7.22 -27.32
C LEU A 288 -19.17 -6.02 -28.27
N HIS A 289 -19.10 -6.34 -29.56
CA HIS A 289 -19.52 -5.41 -30.59
C HIS A 289 -21.01 -5.08 -30.41
N GLY A 290 -21.32 -3.78 -30.30
CA GLY A 290 -22.61 -3.21 -30.70
C GLY A 290 -23.82 -3.59 -29.86
N SER A 291 -24.06 -2.86 -28.78
CA SER A 291 -25.43 -2.56 -28.35
C SER A 291 -25.48 -1.11 -27.91
N SER A 292 -26.12 -0.30 -28.76
CA SER A 292 -26.38 1.13 -28.55
C SER A 292 -27.04 1.35 -27.19
N ILE A 293 -26.30 1.94 -26.25
CA ILE A 293 -26.89 2.54 -25.06
C ILE A 293 -27.31 3.95 -25.46
N ALA A 294 -28.62 4.22 -25.38
CA ALA A 294 -29.19 5.54 -25.65
C ALA A 294 -28.49 6.62 -24.80
N PRO A 295 -28.18 7.80 -25.37
CA PRO A 295 -27.56 8.86 -24.62
C PRO A 295 -28.51 9.37 -23.55
N TRP A 296 -27.92 9.61 -22.39
CA TRP A 296 -28.53 10.10 -21.18
C TRP A 296 -29.01 11.51 -21.52
N GLN A 297 -30.31 11.78 -21.35
CA GLN A 297 -30.85 13.12 -21.59
C GLN A 297 -30.22 14.09 -20.58
N THR A 298 -29.22 14.84 -21.03
CA THR A 298 -28.71 16.00 -20.33
C THR A 298 -29.78 17.08 -20.37
N ASP A 299 -30.22 17.51 -19.19
CA ASP A 299 -31.09 18.67 -19.04
C ASP A 299 -30.41 19.89 -19.67
N ALA A 300 -31.03 20.44 -20.71
CA ALA A 300 -30.50 21.49 -21.57
C ALA A 300 -30.57 22.89 -20.93
N SER A 301 -30.02 23.04 -19.72
CA SER A 301 -30.00 24.34 -19.02
C SER A 301 -28.68 24.74 -18.37
N LEU A 302 -27.57 24.03 -18.59
CA LEU A 302 -26.26 24.39 -18.01
C LEU A 302 -25.06 24.32 -18.98
N GLN A 303 -25.28 24.37 -20.30
CA GLN A 303 -24.22 24.33 -21.31
C GLN A 303 -23.87 25.67 -21.98
N GLU A 304 -24.44 26.78 -21.56
CA GLU A 304 -24.01 28.12 -22.00
C GLU A 304 -23.19 28.80 -20.89
N SER A 305 -21.90 28.49 -20.78
CA SER A 305 -20.96 29.42 -20.10
C SER A 305 -19.47 29.15 -20.31
N PHE A 306 -19.04 28.04 -20.91
CA PHE A 306 -17.61 27.85 -21.19
C PHE A 306 -17.40 27.24 -22.58
N GLY A 307 -17.02 28.08 -23.54
CA GLY A 307 -16.54 27.65 -24.84
C GLY A 307 -15.19 26.96 -24.70
N LEU A 308 -15.16 25.65 -24.92
CA LEU A 308 -13.93 24.87 -25.07
C LEU A 308 -13.99 24.11 -26.39
N GLU A 309 -12.99 24.36 -27.22
CA GLU A 309 -12.77 23.78 -28.54
C GLU A 309 -12.59 22.25 -28.47
N GLN A 310 -13.00 21.57 -29.54
CA GLN A 310 -12.91 20.12 -29.71
C GLN A 310 -11.44 19.64 -29.66
N LEU A 311 -11.12 18.75 -28.72
CA LEU A 311 -9.87 18.00 -28.70
C LEU A 311 -9.90 16.86 -29.76
N PRO A 312 -8.77 16.55 -30.43
CA PRO A 312 -8.74 15.55 -31.49
C PRO A 312 -8.81 14.12 -30.95
N ASN A 313 -9.46 13.24 -31.71
CA ASN A 313 -9.58 11.81 -31.46
C ASN A 313 -8.24 11.15 -31.10
N ALA A 314 -8.19 10.51 -29.93
CA ALA A 314 -7.09 9.64 -29.55
C ALA A 314 -7.05 8.43 -30.51
N THR A 315 -5.92 8.30 -31.20
CA THR A 315 -5.55 7.16 -32.03
C THR A 315 -5.50 5.88 -31.21
N ALA A 316 -6.07 4.81 -31.76
CA ALA A 316 -6.11 3.47 -31.19
C ALA A 316 -4.70 2.98 -30.80
N ILE A 317 -4.56 2.54 -29.55
CA ILE A 317 -3.42 1.77 -29.07
C ILE A 317 -3.74 0.29 -29.31
N ASP A 318 -2.84 -0.37 -30.02
CA ASP A 318 -2.88 -1.76 -30.45
C ASP A 318 -3.12 -2.72 -29.27
N SER A 319 -4.25 -3.42 -29.29
CA SER A 319 -4.60 -4.45 -28.31
C SER A 319 -3.97 -5.78 -28.70
N SER A 320 -2.79 -6.07 -28.15
CA SER A 320 -2.19 -7.41 -28.19
C SER A 320 -1.89 -7.91 -26.77
N SER A 321 -2.95 -8.16 -25.98
CA SER A 321 -2.81 -8.83 -24.68
C SER A 321 -2.72 -10.35 -24.88
N ASN A 322 -1.49 -10.81 -25.06
CA ASN A 322 -1.16 -12.24 -25.13
C ASN A 322 -1.55 -12.98 -23.85
N GLN A 323 -2.18 -14.13 -24.04
CA GLN A 323 -2.27 -15.23 -23.09
C GLN A 323 -0.86 -15.78 -22.78
N HIS A 324 -0.09 -15.11 -21.92
CA HIS A 324 1.11 -15.72 -21.34
C HIS A 324 0.80 -16.22 -19.93
N SER A 325 0.81 -17.54 -19.78
CA SER A 325 1.19 -18.19 -18.52
C SER A 325 2.50 -17.56 -18.07
N LEU A 326 2.59 -17.05 -16.84
CA LEU A 326 3.83 -16.59 -16.21
C LEU A 326 4.73 -17.81 -15.93
N ALA A 327 5.23 -18.43 -17.01
CA ALA A 327 5.88 -19.73 -16.98
C ALA A 327 7.33 -19.69 -16.48
N ASP A 328 7.92 -18.50 -16.41
CA ASP A 328 9.32 -18.26 -16.05
C ASP A 328 9.45 -17.20 -14.95
N ASP A 329 10.38 -17.41 -14.01
CA ASP A 329 10.65 -16.55 -12.84
C ASP A 329 10.83 -15.09 -13.25
N ASN A 330 11.71 -14.86 -14.24
CA ASN A 330 12.06 -13.53 -14.70
C ASN A 330 10.87 -12.81 -15.35
N GLN A 331 10.07 -13.52 -16.16
CA GLN A 331 8.88 -12.93 -16.78
C GLN A 331 7.81 -12.56 -15.75
N ALA A 332 7.63 -13.38 -14.72
CA ALA A 332 6.70 -13.09 -13.62
C ALA A 332 7.14 -11.84 -12.84
N TRP A 333 8.44 -11.70 -12.62
CA TRP A 333 9.01 -10.56 -11.93
C TRP A 333 8.91 -9.26 -12.74
N GLU A 334 9.30 -9.28 -14.01
CA GLU A 334 9.20 -8.10 -14.91
C GLU A 334 7.76 -7.63 -15.10
N HIS A 335 6.81 -8.56 -15.28
CA HIS A 335 5.38 -8.24 -15.35
C HIS A 335 4.94 -7.47 -14.10
N TRP A 336 5.38 -7.89 -12.93
CA TRP A 336 5.04 -7.25 -11.68
C TRP A 336 5.71 -5.88 -11.49
N LEU A 337 6.97 -5.73 -11.90
CA LEU A 337 7.65 -4.43 -11.90
C LEU A 337 6.91 -3.41 -12.76
N ASN A 338 6.49 -3.82 -13.96
CA ASN A 338 5.74 -2.97 -14.86
C ASN A 338 4.39 -2.56 -14.27
N LEU A 339 3.72 -3.47 -13.57
CA LEU A 339 2.48 -3.19 -12.85
C LEU A 339 2.74 -2.13 -11.77
N LEU A 340 3.65 -2.39 -10.83
CA LEU A 340 3.94 -1.47 -9.74
C LEU A 340 4.48 -0.10 -10.18
N ASN A 341 5.25 -0.03 -11.27
CA ASN A 341 5.80 1.22 -11.80
C ASN A 341 4.78 2.03 -12.60
N ASN A 342 3.88 1.39 -13.33
CA ASN A 342 2.79 2.08 -14.03
C ASN A 342 1.70 2.54 -13.07
N ASP A 343 1.55 1.85 -11.93
CA ASP A 343 0.37 2.00 -11.09
C ASP A 343 0.46 3.12 -10.04
N ALA A 344 1.59 3.82 -9.86
CA ALA A 344 1.75 4.86 -8.82
C ALA A 344 1.40 4.40 -7.37
N LEU A 345 1.09 3.10 -7.16
CA LEU A 345 0.53 2.51 -5.94
C LEU A 345 1.46 2.63 -4.71
N LEU A 346 2.71 2.99 -4.97
CA LEU A 346 3.82 2.98 -4.02
C LEU A 346 4.43 4.35 -3.77
N ASP A 347 3.97 5.38 -4.49
CA ASP A 347 4.18 6.74 -4.02
C ASP A 347 3.33 6.91 -2.76
N PHE A 348 3.95 7.38 -1.68
CA PHE A 348 3.26 7.57 -0.39
C PHE A 348 2.49 8.86 -0.37
#